data_AF-E1U3P3-F1
#
_entry.id   AF-E1U3P3-F1
#
_cell.length_a   1.000
_cell.length_b   1.000
_cell.length_c   1.000
_cell.angle_alpha   90.00
_cell.angle_beta   90.00
_cell.angle_gamma   90.00
#
_symmetry.space_group_name_H-M   'P 1'
#
loop_
_entity.id
_entity.type
_entity.pdbx_description
1 polymer ?
#
loop_
_entity_poly.entity_id
_entity_poly.type
_entity_poly.pdbx_seq_one_letter_code
_entity_poly.pdbx_strand_id
1 'polypeptide(L)'
;MEMFTASETPIIATILLVAFGILGWGFYRARPYGKLGIFAWLQSVVLMAPWLVFFGLFAAGIYINIVAILLLLVVSTAIYIYLGRQLRAAGQDVIRSLGSGPQAAAGFIAGMATSDGRPLRTVITTFQAITPMPTR
;
A
#
# COMPACT_ATOMS: atom_id res chain seq x y z
N MET A 1 42.10 26.35 -18.58
CA MET A 1 41.85 25.48 -17.41
C MET A 1 40.82 24.46 -17.85
N GLU A 2 41.28 23.35 -18.42
CA GLU A 2 40.43 22.21 -18.72
C GLU A 2 39.99 21.57 -17.40
N MET A 3 38.71 21.69 -17.11
CA MET A 3 38.05 20.92 -16.06
C MET A 3 37.87 19.48 -16.55
N PHE A 4 38.45 18.53 -15.84
CA PHE A 4 38.37 17.10 -16.11
C PHE A 4 36.91 16.60 -15.97
N THR A 5 36.15 16.62 -17.07
CA THR A 5 34.77 16.07 -17.16
C THR A 5 34.73 14.54 -17.23
N ALA A 6 35.81 13.86 -16.84
CA ALA A 6 35.89 12.40 -16.81
C ALA A 6 35.33 11.81 -15.48
N SER A 7 35.07 12.66 -14.47
CA SER A 7 34.73 12.21 -13.11
C SER A 7 33.23 12.16 -12.81
N GLU A 8 32.37 12.78 -13.62
CA GLU A 8 30.93 12.88 -13.31
C GLU A 8 30.16 11.60 -13.70
N THR A 9 30.48 11.01 -14.85
CA THR A 9 29.89 9.76 -15.36
C THR A 9 30.10 8.56 -14.42
N PRO A 10 31.31 8.29 -13.89
CA PRO A 10 31.52 7.15 -12.98
C PRO A 10 30.79 7.32 -11.64
N ILE A 11 30.56 8.56 -11.18
CA ILE A 11 29.78 8.84 -9.97
C ILE A 11 28.31 8.44 -10.19
N ILE A 12 27.71 8.86 -11.29
CA ILE A 12 26.31 8.50 -11.61
C ILE A 12 26.17 6.98 -11.80
N ALA A 13 27.13 6.34 -12.48
CA ALA A 13 27.15 4.90 -12.64
C ALA A 13 27.24 4.15 -11.30
N THR A 14 28.07 4.64 -10.37
CA THR A 14 28.19 4.06 -9.02
C THR A 14 26.92 4.24 -8.22
N ILE A 15 26.30 5.43 -8.25
CA ILE A 15 25.02 5.70 -7.57
C ILE A 15 23.92 4.78 -8.11
N LEU A 16 23.84 4.58 -9.42
CA LEU A 16 22.88 3.67 -10.03
C LEU A 16 23.11 2.22 -9.60
N LEU A 17 24.35 1.76 -9.60
CA LEU A 17 24.71 0.41 -9.16
C LEU A 17 24.28 0.19 -7.69
N VAL A 18 24.56 1.16 -6.83
CA VAL A 18 24.12 1.15 -5.43
C VAL A 18 22.60 1.18 -5.32
N ALA A 19 21.91 2.03 -6.10
CA ALA A 19 20.46 2.14 -6.10
C ALA A 19 19.81 0.82 -6.54
N PHE A 20 20.30 0.17 -7.60
CA PHE A 20 19.84 -1.16 -8.02
C PHE A 20 20.13 -2.23 -6.97
N GLY A 21 21.29 -2.17 -6.30
CA GLY A 21 21.62 -3.06 -5.18
C GLY A 21 20.66 -2.91 -4.00
N ILE A 22 20.35 -1.68 -3.61
CA ILE A 22 19.38 -1.36 -2.54
C ILE A 22 17.96 -1.76 -2.95
N LEU A 23 17.59 -1.56 -4.23
CA LEU A 23 16.31 -2.04 -4.77
C LEU A 23 16.22 -3.57 -4.66
N GLY A 24 17.19 -4.29 -5.22
CA GLY A 24 17.21 -5.76 -5.17
C GLY A 24 17.20 -6.31 -3.74
N TRP A 25 17.93 -5.67 -2.83
CA TRP A 25 17.91 -6.00 -1.41
C TRP A 25 16.55 -5.69 -0.74
N GLY A 26 15.95 -4.56 -1.07
CA GLY A 26 14.62 -4.16 -0.63
C GLY A 26 13.54 -5.16 -1.05
N PHE A 27 13.67 -5.77 -2.23
CA PHE A 27 12.81 -6.86 -2.68
C PHE A 27 12.97 -8.12 -1.81
N TYR A 28 14.21 -8.50 -1.51
CA TYR A 28 14.50 -9.64 -0.63
C TYR A 28 13.95 -9.42 0.78
N ARG A 29 14.03 -8.18 1.29
CA ARG A 29 13.45 -7.76 2.57
C ARG A 29 11.92 -7.59 2.53
N ALA A 30 11.30 -7.37 1.37
CA ALA A 30 9.85 -7.25 1.25
C ALA A 30 9.14 -8.63 1.31
N ARG A 31 9.84 -9.72 0.95
CA ARG A 31 9.34 -11.10 1.06
C ARG A 31 8.67 -11.47 2.40
N PRO A 32 9.26 -11.18 3.58
CA PRO A 32 8.64 -11.51 4.86
C PRO A 32 7.34 -10.74 5.17
N TYR A 33 7.03 -9.64 4.46
CA TYR A 33 5.80 -8.85 4.66
C TYR A 33 4.60 -9.33 3.82
N GLY A 34 4.72 -10.49 3.18
CA GLY A 34 3.64 -11.13 2.40
C GLY A 34 3.30 -10.39 1.09
N LYS A 35 2.13 -10.71 0.52
CA LYS A 35 1.66 -10.15 -0.77
C LYS A 35 1.54 -8.62 -0.73
N LEU A 36 1.07 -8.06 0.38
CA LEU A 36 0.88 -6.61 0.54
C LEU A 36 2.22 -5.85 0.55
N GLY A 37 3.23 -6.39 1.24
CA GLY A 37 4.56 -5.78 1.30
C GLY A 37 5.26 -5.77 -0.05
N ILE A 38 5.17 -6.86 -0.84
CA ILE A 38 5.74 -6.90 -2.19
C ILE A 38 5.10 -5.86 -3.10
N PHE A 39 3.77 -5.72 -3.08
CA PHE A 39 3.08 -4.78 -3.95
C PHE A 39 3.36 -3.32 -3.57
N ALA A 40 3.43 -3.01 -2.26
CA ALA A 40 3.80 -1.68 -1.78
C ALA A 40 5.26 -1.32 -2.10
N TRP A 41 6.18 -2.30 -2.01
CA TRP A 41 7.56 -2.13 -2.46
C TRP A 41 7.63 -1.89 -3.96
N LEU A 42 6.95 -2.72 -4.76
CA LEU A 42 6.94 -2.59 -6.21
C LEU A 42 6.33 -1.24 -6.64
N GLN A 43 5.38 -0.71 -5.88
CA GLN A 43 4.80 0.62 -6.09
C GLN A 43 5.82 1.75 -5.89
N SER A 44 6.65 1.71 -4.84
CA SER A 44 7.71 2.73 -4.65
C SER A 44 8.81 2.62 -5.70
N VAL A 45 9.13 1.38 -6.10
CA VAL A 45 10.08 1.11 -7.18
C VAL A 45 9.59 1.66 -8.50
N VAL A 46 8.32 1.46 -8.85
CA VAL A 46 7.76 1.95 -10.12
C VAL A 46 7.76 3.47 -10.18
N LEU A 47 7.58 4.15 -9.04
CA LEU A 47 7.73 5.61 -8.94
C LEU A 47 9.18 6.07 -9.16
N MET A 48 10.17 5.29 -8.71
CA MET A 48 11.59 5.60 -8.88
C MET A 48 12.19 5.10 -10.20
N ALA A 49 11.57 4.12 -10.84
CA ALA A 49 12.01 3.50 -12.09
C ALA A 49 12.21 4.49 -13.25
N PRO A 50 11.29 5.42 -13.58
CA PRO A 50 11.49 6.36 -14.67
C PRO A 50 12.71 7.26 -14.41
N TRP A 51 12.97 7.62 -13.15
CA TRP A 51 14.15 8.39 -12.76
C TRP A 51 15.43 7.57 -12.89
N LEU A 52 15.46 6.33 -12.40
CA LEU A 52 16.64 5.45 -12.56
C LEU A 52 16.97 5.18 -14.02
N VAL A 53 15.95 4.93 -14.87
CA VAL A 53 16.13 4.71 -16.30
C VAL A 53 16.67 5.98 -16.97
N PHE A 54 16.14 7.15 -16.62
CA PHE A 54 16.63 8.42 -17.14
C PHE A 54 18.09 8.68 -16.75
N PHE A 55 18.42 8.58 -15.45
CA PHE A 55 19.79 8.77 -14.98
C PHE A 55 20.75 7.73 -15.55
N GLY A 56 20.30 6.49 -15.78
CA GLY A 56 21.06 5.44 -16.43
C GLY A 56 21.37 5.73 -17.89
N LEU A 57 20.37 6.14 -18.67
CA LEU A 57 20.59 6.54 -20.05
C LEU A 57 21.48 7.79 -20.15
N PHE A 58 21.30 8.75 -19.24
CA PHE A 58 22.15 9.93 -19.16
C PHE A 58 23.62 9.56 -18.85
N ALA A 59 23.86 8.66 -17.90
CA ALA A 59 25.21 8.14 -17.60
C ALA A 59 25.83 7.37 -18.78
N ALA A 60 25.01 6.72 -19.60
CA ALA A 60 25.46 6.06 -20.84
C ALA A 60 25.72 7.05 -21.99
N GLY A 61 25.50 8.36 -21.79
CA GLY A 61 25.62 9.38 -22.84
C GLY A 61 24.45 9.40 -23.83
N ILE A 62 23.35 8.72 -23.53
CA ILE A 62 22.16 8.63 -24.38
C ILE A 62 21.15 9.70 -23.94
N TYR A 63 21.03 10.74 -24.74
CA TYR A 63 20.08 11.82 -24.49
C TYR A 63 18.67 11.44 -24.98
N ILE A 64 17.74 11.28 -24.04
CA ILE A 64 16.33 10.99 -24.32
C ILE A 64 15.60 12.30 -24.66
N ASN A 65 14.81 12.30 -25.74
CA ASN A 65 13.91 13.42 -26.04
C ASN A 65 12.77 13.50 -25.01
N ILE A 66 12.26 14.71 -24.74
CA ILE A 66 11.10 14.97 -23.88
C ILE A 66 9.90 14.08 -24.24
N VAL A 67 9.66 13.79 -25.52
CA VAL A 67 8.58 12.86 -25.92
C VAL A 67 8.77 11.48 -25.30
N ALA A 68 10.00 10.97 -25.32
CA ALA A 68 10.32 9.67 -24.75
C ALA A 68 10.32 9.71 -23.21
N ILE A 69 10.69 10.83 -22.57
CA ILE A 69 10.51 11.01 -21.11
C ILE A 69 9.03 10.92 -20.73
N LEU A 70 8.16 11.53 -21.53
CA LEU A 70 6.73 11.59 -21.28
C LEU A 70 6.12 10.20 -21.43
N LEU A 71 6.51 9.47 -22.47
CA LEU A 71 6.10 8.09 -22.69
C LEU A 71 6.55 7.19 -21.52
N LEU A 72 7.79 7.34 -21.05
CA LEU A 72 8.32 6.60 -19.91
C LEU A 72 7.50 6.86 -18.63
N LEU A 73 7.12 8.12 -18.37
CA LEU A 73 6.25 8.51 -17.25
C LEU A 73 4.84 7.93 -17.37
N VAL A 74 4.27 7.92 -18.58
CA VAL A 74 2.95 7.33 -18.84
C VAL A 74 2.98 5.82 -18.60
N VAL A 75 4.01 5.12 -19.09
CA VAL A 75 4.18 3.67 -18.88
C VAL A 75 4.39 3.37 -17.39
N SER A 76 5.26 4.10 -16.70
CA SER A 76 5.45 3.97 -15.25
C SER A 76 4.12 4.17 -14.51
N THR A 77 3.34 5.20 -14.88
CA THR A 77 2.03 5.48 -14.28
C THR A 77 1.03 4.36 -14.53
N ALA A 78 0.97 3.82 -15.75
CA ALA A 78 0.09 2.71 -16.08
C ALA A 78 0.43 1.45 -15.26
N ILE A 79 1.72 1.14 -15.11
CA ILE A 79 2.21 0.05 -14.26
C ILE A 79 1.86 0.32 -12.79
N TYR A 80 2.05 1.54 -12.30
CA TYR A 80 1.72 1.94 -10.93
C TYR A 80 0.25 1.69 -10.59
N ILE A 81 -0.66 2.10 -11.49
CA ILE A 81 -2.10 1.88 -11.32
C ILE A 81 -2.43 0.38 -11.34
N TYR A 82 -1.80 -0.38 -12.24
CA TYR A 82 -2.00 -1.83 -12.33
C TYR A 82 -1.59 -2.56 -11.04
N LEU A 83 -0.43 -2.22 -10.48
CA LEU A 83 0.06 -2.75 -9.19
C LEU A 83 -0.86 -2.37 -8.04
N GLY A 84 -1.34 -1.13 -7.98
CA GLY A 84 -2.27 -0.67 -6.94
C GLY A 84 -3.60 -1.42 -6.97
N ARG A 85 -4.06 -1.84 -8.17
CA ARG A 85 -5.25 -2.68 -8.31
C ARG A 85 -5.02 -4.10 -7.77
N GLN A 86 -3.85 -4.68 -8.03
CA GLN A 86 -3.49 -6.00 -7.46
C GLN A 86 -3.32 -5.96 -5.94
N LEU A 87 -2.77 -4.87 -5.38
CA LEU A 87 -2.64 -4.66 -3.94
C LEU A 87 -4.01 -4.72 -3.24
N ARG A 88 -5.02 -4.04 -3.80
CA ARG A 88 -6.37 -4.04 -3.24
C ARG A 88 -7.05 -5.40 -3.36
N ALA A 89 -6.86 -6.11 -4.46
CA ALA A 89 -7.36 -7.48 -4.60
C ALA A 89 -6.73 -8.41 -3.55
N ALA A 90 -5.41 -8.38 -3.41
CA ALA A 90 -4.69 -9.19 -2.42
C ALA A 90 -5.00 -8.81 -0.97
N GLY A 91 -5.27 -7.53 -0.68
CA GLY A 91 -5.68 -7.06 0.64
C GLY A 91 -7.10 -7.48 1.00
N GLN A 92 -8.02 -7.48 0.04
CA GLN A 92 -9.39 -7.94 0.26
C GLN A 92 -9.46 -9.44 0.59
N ASP A 93 -8.56 -10.26 0.04
CA ASP A 93 -8.49 -11.70 0.37
C ASP A 93 -8.05 -11.95 1.81
N VAL A 94 -7.06 -11.19 2.30
CA VAL A 94 -6.62 -11.25 3.70
C VAL A 94 -7.72 -10.76 4.64
N ILE A 95 -8.37 -9.63 4.31
CA ILE A 95 -9.49 -9.09 5.10
C ILE A 95 -10.69 -10.04 5.10
N ARG A 96 -11.00 -10.75 4.01
CA ARG A 96 -12.05 -11.79 4.00
C ARG A 96 -11.69 -12.99 4.87
N SER A 97 -10.42 -13.39 4.89
CA SER A 97 -9.95 -14.49 5.76
C SER A 97 -9.94 -14.13 7.25
N LEU A 98 -9.71 -12.85 7.58
CA LEU A 98 -9.81 -12.29 8.93
C LEU A 98 -11.25 -11.85 9.27
N GLY A 99 -12.12 -11.74 8.27
CA GLY A 99 -13.52 -11.31 8.32
C GLY A 99 -14.48 -12.32 8.97
N SER A 100 -13.93 -13.31 9.67
CA SER A 100 -14.56 -13.90 10.84
C SER A 100 -14.63 -12.93 12.04
N GLY A 101 -14.03 -11.72 11.99
CA GLY A 101 -14.40 -10.59 12.86
C GLY A 101 -14.90 -9.44 11.99
N PRO A 102 -16.21 -9.12 11.94
CA PRO A 102 -17.06 -8.62 13.04
C PRO A 102 -18.27 -9.53 13.34
N GLN A 103 -18.41 -10.62 12.60
CA GLN A 103 -19.47 -11.62 12.81
C GLN A 103 -19.20 -12.51 14.04
N ALA A 104 -17.94 -12.77 14.41
CA ALA A 104 -17.62 -13.42 15.69
C ALA A 104 -17.91 -12.50 16.88
N ALA A 105 -17.69 -11.18 16.76
CA ALA A 105 -18.08 -10.23 17.79
C ALA A 105 -19.61 -10.10 17.88
N ALA A 106 -20.31 -10.05 16.73
CA ALA A 106 -21.77 -10.08 16.70
C ALA A 106 -22.35 -11.40 17.20
N GLY A 107 -21.71 -12.54 16.91
CA GLY A 107 -22.09 -13.87 17.39
C GLY A 107 -21.81 -14.07 18.87
N PHE A 108 -20.75 -13.47 19.40
CA PHE A 108 -20.45 -13.44 20.84
C PHE A 108 -21.44 -12.56 21.60
N ILE A 109 -21.75 -11.36 21.08
CA ILE A 109 -22.75 -10.45 21.67
C ILE A 109 -24.17 -11.02 21.54
N ALA A 110 -24.51 -11.65 20.41
CA ALA A 110 -25.79 -12.34 20.23
C ALA A 110 -25.89 -13.57 21.13
N GLY A 111 -24.83 -14.36 21.27
CA GLY A 111 -24.76 -15.48 22.20
C GLY A 111 -24.94 -15.04 23.65
N MET A 112 -24.33 -13.92 24.04
CA MET A 112 -24.46 -13.33 25.37
C MET A 112 -25.84 -12.70 25.61
N ALA A 113 -26.51 -12.21 24.57
CA ALA A 113 -27.89 -11.70 24.65
C ALA A 113 -28.94 -12.81 24.73
N THR A 114 -28.63 -14.02 24.25
CA THR A 114 -29.57 -15.15 24.25
C THR A 114 -29.49 -16.05 25.48
N SER A 115 -28.51 -15.86 26.39
CA SER A 115 -28.32 -16.77 27.53
C SER A 115 -29.42 -16.72 28.59
N ASP A 116 -30.35 -15.75 28.51
CA ASP A 116 -31.41 -15.57 29.52
C ASP A 116 -32.83 -15.87 29.01
N GLY A 117 -33.00 -16.26 27.74
CA GLY A 117 -34.29 -16.72 27.20
C GLY A 117 -35.46 -15.72 27.32
N ARG A 118 -35.20 -14.44 27.63
CA ARG A 118 -36.26 -13.43 27.80
C ARG A 118 -36.49 -12.70 26.49
N PRO A 119 -37.73 -12.67 25.97
CA PRO A 119 -38.02 -11.96 24.73
C PRO A 119 -37.71 -10.47 24.89
N LEU A 120 -37.18 -9.87 23.81
CA LEU A 120 -36.79 -8.45 23.63
C LEU A 120 -37.85 -7.41 24.08
N ARG A 121 -39.06 -7.85 24.42
CA ARG A 121 -40.16 -7.03 24.92
C ARG A 121 -39.94 -6.50 26.34
N THR A 122 -39.13 -7.17 27.18
CA THR A 122 -38.97 -6.80 28.59
C THR A 122 -37.97 -5.68 28.82
N VAL A 123 -36.90 -5.62 28.01
CA VAL A 123 -35.83 -4.62 28.17
C VAL A 123 -36.32 -3.20 27.81
N ILE A 124 -37.21 -3.10 26.81
CA ILE A 124 -37.78 -1.81 26.38
C ILE A 124 -38.70 -1.23 27.47
N THR A 125 -39.44 -2.06 28.19
CA THR A 125 -40.37 -1.62 29.26
C THR A 125 -39.62 -1.12 30.50
N THR A 126 -38.48 -1.74 30.86
CA THR A 126 -37.68 -1.30 32.02
C THR A 126 -37.02 0.06 31.81
N PHE A 127 -36.67 0.42 30.56
CA PHE A 127 -36.01 1.71 30.27
C PHE A 127 -36.97 2.91 30.30
N GLN A 128 -38.28 2.70 30.06
CA GLN A 128 -39.30 3.76 30.12
C GLN A 128 -39.69 4.16 31.55
N ALA A 129 -39.33 3.36 32.58
CA ALA A 129 -39.66 3.64 33.98
C ALA A 129 -38.65 4.58 34.68
N ILE A 130 -37.57 5.00 34.00
CA ILE A 130 -36.44 5.72 34.61
C ILE A 130 -36.47 7.25 34.34
N THR A 131 -37.42 7.76 33.54
CA THR A 131 -37.62 9.21 33.41
C THR A 131 -38.59 9.73 34.47
N PRO A 132 -38.18 10.60 35.41
CA PRO A 132 -39.12 11.24 36.32
C PRO A 132 -40.04 12.20 35.54
N MET A 133 -41.34 12.18 35.87
CA MET A 133 -42.31 13.12 35.31
C MET A 133 -41.89 14.57 35.56
N PRO A 134 -41.98 15.47 34.56
CA PRO A 134 -41.85 16.89 34.80
C PRO A 134 -43.07 17.37 35.58
N THR A 135 -42.84 17.85 36.80
CA THR A 135 -43.82 18.62 37.58
C THR A 135 -44.02 19.98 36.93
N ARG A 136 -45.19 20.19 36.30
CA ARG A 136 -45.96 21.44 36.33
C ARG A 136 -47.35 21.25 35.74
#